data_AF-A0A8X6RER0-F1
#
_entry.id   AF-A0A8X6RER0-F1
#
_cell.length_a   1.000
_cell.length_b   1.000
_cell.length_c   1.000
_cell.angle_alpha   90.00
_cell.angle_beta   90.00
_cell.angle_gamma   90.00
#
_symmetry.space_group_name_H-M   'P 1'
#
loop_
_entity.id
_entity.type
_entity.pdbx_description
1 polymer ?
#
loop_
_entity_poly.entity_id
_entity_poly.type
_entity_poly.pdbx_seq_one_letter_code
_entity_poly.pdbx_strand_id
1 'polypeptide(L)'
;MKNKKTFFKKTLSVNEKALFTSYKVSYKIVRCKKTPTITEELILPAAIEIVETKFGDNFAKELQSIPLSNDTVSRQIDDIAEDVEQQLFGKLRDKLFSIQLDEATDSNKDAHFIAYVRFWDASYEWMRDPFQNTPEGLSTTEEENFIDFTSSGEIKRQFCNKTHFQFWAEVDDEFSELKTKAFRILLPRFQHRTFVKPDFFGG
;
A
#
# COMPACT_ATOMS: atom_id res chain seq x y z
N MET A 1 19.44 -0.19 -44.11
CA MET A 1 19.67 -0.70 -42.73
C MET A 1 19.48 0.33 -41.60
N LYS A 2 19.02 1.58 -41.85
CA LYS A 2 18.81 2.59 -40.79
C LYS A 2 17.43 2.51 -40.07
N ASN A 3 16.42 1.87 -40.66
CA ASN A 3 15.06 1.80 -40.08
C ASN A 3 14.81 0.65 -39.08
N LYS A 4 15.69 -0.37 -39.02
CA LYS A 4 15.53 -1.48 -38.06
C LYS A 4 15.88 -1.05 -36.62
N LYS A 5 16.96 -0.28 -36.44
CA LYS A 5 17.44 0.13 -35.11
C LYS A 5 16.49 1.09 -34.37
N THR A 6 15.80 1.98 -35.10
CA THR A 6 14.77 2.88 -34.56
C THR A 6 13.47 2.15 -34.21
N PHE A 7 13.12 1.10 -34.96
CA PHE A 7 11.98 0.24 -34.66
C PHE A 7 12.19 -0.54 -33.36
N PHE A 8 13.37 -1.15 -33.17
CA PHE A 8 13.72 -1.92 -31.96
C PHE A 8 13.74 -1.08 -30.66
N LYS A 9 14.19 0.18 -30.73
CA LYS A 9 14.18 1.08 -29.55
C LYS A 9 12.77 1.53 -29.17
N LYS A 10 11.89 1.72 -30.16
CA LYS A 10 10.50 2.10 -29.96
C LYS A 10 9.64 0.94 -29.44
N THR A 11 9.87 -0.29 -29.91
CA THR A 11 9.15 -1.48 -29.42
C THR A 11 9.50 -1.85 -27.97
N LEU A 12 10.75 -1.65 -27.52
CA LEU A 12 11.13 -1.86 -26.12
C LEU A 12 10.43 -0.87 -25.16
N SER A 13 10.38 0.43 -25.53
CA SER A 13 9.75 1.47 -24.72
C SER A 13 8.22 1.33 -24.61
N VAL A 14 7.55 0.88 -25.68
CA VAL A 14 6.10 0.62 -25.67
C VAL A 14 5.77 -0.61 -24.81
N ASN A 15 6.64 -1.63 -24.80
CA ASN A 15 6.47 -2.82 -23.99
C ASN A 15 6.62 -2.53 -22.47
N GLU A 16 7.59 -1.69 -22.08
CA GLU A 16 7.77 -1.28 -20.68
C GLU A 16 6.53 -0.57 -20.12
N LYS A 17 5.92 0.33 -20.90
CA LYS A 17 4.70 1.04 -20.46
C LYS A 17 3.51 0.10 -20.32
N ALA A 18 3.35 -0.85 -21.24
CA ALA A 18 2.31 -1.87 -21.17
C ALA A 18 2.52 -2.76 -19.93
N LEU A 19 3.74 -3.23 -19.69
CA LEU A 19 4.09 -4.04 -18.52
C LEU A 19 3.85 -3.28 -17.21
N PHE A 20 4.31 -2.04 -17.11
CA PHE A 20 4.08 -1.19 -15.93
C PHE A 20 2.59 -0.94 -15.68
N THR A 21 1.81 -0.77 -16.75
CA THR A 21 0.35 -0.62 -16.65
C THR A 21 -0.30 -1.91 -16.16
N SER A 22 0.16 -3.07 -16.64
CA SER A 22 -0.28 -4.38 -16.14
C SER A 22 -0.04 -4.53 -14.64
N TYR A 23 1.17 -4.27 -14.15
CA TYR A 23 1.49 -4.34 -12.72
C TYR A 23 0.63 -3.38 -11.89
N LYS A 24 0.33 -2.18 -12.41
CA LYS A 24 -0.60 -1.24 -11.74
C LYS A 24 -2.00 -1.82 -11.58
N VAL A 25 -2.52 -2.50 -12.60
CA VAL A 25 -3.83 -3.16 -12.55
C VAL A 25 -3.79 -4.30 -11.53
N SER A 26 -2.78 -5.18 -11.60
CA SER A 26 -2.59 -6.30 -10.65
C SER A 26 -2.52 -5.82 -9.21
N TYR A 27 -1.74 -4.77 -8.94
CA TYR A 27 -1.68 -4.13 -7.62
C TYR A 27 -3.05 -3.60 -7.15
N LYS A 28 -3.83 -2.98 -8.04
CA LYS A 28 -5.19 -2.50 -7.70
C LYS A 28 -6.14 -3.64 -7.39
N ILE A 29 -6.07 -4.76 -8.10
CA ILE A 29 -6.89 -5.97 -7.87
C ILE A 29 -6.62 -6.52 -6.46
N VAL A 30 -5.36 -6.72 -6.09
CA VAL A 30 -4.97 -7.22 -4.76
C VAL A 30 -5.40 -6.24 -3.67
N ARG A 31 -5.19 -4.93 -3.86
CA ARG A 31 -5.63 -3.91 -2.89
C ARG A 31 -7.13 -3.88 -2.69
N CYS A 32 -7.90 -4.21 -3.71
CA CYS A 32 -9.35 -4.35 -3.66
C CYS A 32 -9.79 -5.74 -3.20
N LYS A 33 -8.85 -6.64 -2.89
CA LYS A 33 -9.12 -7.96 -2.31
C LYS A 33 -9.94 -8.84 -3.26
N LYS A 34 -9.68 -8.71 -4.56
CA LYS A 34 -10.38 -9.44 -5.63
C LYS A 34 -9.51 -10.57 -6.17
N THR A 35 -10.15 -11.60 -6.71
CA THR A 35 -9.47 -12.70 -7.39
C THR A 35 -8.92 -12.24 -8.74
N PRO A 36 -7.84 -12.85 -9.26
CA PRO A 36 -7.26 -12.49 -10.56
C PRO A 36 -8.25 -12.62 -11.71
N THR A 37 -9.21 -13.54 -11.61
CA THR A 37 -10.25 -13.85 -12.60
C THR A 37 -11.07 -12.64 -13.03
N ILE A 38 -11.24 -11.67 -12.13
CA ILE A 38 -11.99 -10.42 -12.41
C ILE A 38 -11.39 -9.62 -13.58
N THR A 39 -10.11 -9.87 -13.89
CA THR A 39 -9.40 -9.14 -14.96
C THR A 39 -9.98 -9.49 -16.32
N GLU A 40 -10.03 -10.78 -16.65
CA GLU A 40 -10.59 -11.25 -17.92
C GLU A 40 -12.12 -11.26 -17.92
N GLU A 41 -12.76 -11.49 -16.77
CA GLU A 41 -14.23 -11.55 -16.69
C GLU A 41 -14.90 -10.18 -16.82
N LEU A 42 -14.25 -9.11 -16.36
CA LEU A 42 -14.90 -7.81 -16.23
C LEU A 42 -14.01 -6.62 -16.59
N ILE A 43 -12.81 -6.51 -16.00
CA ILE A 43 -12.01 -5.28 -16.12
C ILE A 43 -11.58 -5.04 -17.56
N LEU A 44 -10.99 -6.03 -18.21
CA LEU A 44 -10.48 -5.91 -19.57
C LEU A 44 -11.62 -5.76 -20.60
N PRO A 45 -12.69 -6.58 -20.59
CA PRO A 45 -13.82 -6.40 -21.51
C PRO A 45 -14.49 -5.03 -21.39
N ALA A 46 -14.78 -4.58 -20.17
CA ALA A 46 -15.44 -3.29 -19.95
C ALA A 46 -14.55 -2.12 -20.40
N ALA A 47 -13.24 -2.18 -20.14
CA ALA A 47 -12.32 -1.15 -20.58
C ALA A 47 -12.19 -1.10 -22.11
N ILE A 48 -12.20 -2.25 -22.79
CA ILE A 48 -12.21 -2.34 -24.26
C ILE A 48 -13.49 -1.70 -24.81
N GLU A 49 -14.67 -2.10 -24.30
CA GLU A 49 -15.97 -1.60 -24.78
C GLU A 49 -16.10 -0.08 -24.64
N ILE A 50 -15.67 0.48 -23.50
CA ILE A 50 -15.67 1.92 -23.27
C ILE A 50 -14.76 2.63 -24.27
N VAL A 51 -13.54 2.11 -24.48
CA VAL A 51 -12.56 2.76 -25.36
C VAL A 51 -12.96 2.65 -26.81
N GLU A 52 -13.46 1.50 -27.24
CA GLU A 52 -13.98 1.27 -28.58
C GLU A 52 -15.17 2.20 -28.87
N THR A 53 -16.14 2.28 -27.95
CA THR A 53 -17.33 3.14 -28.11
C THR A 53 -16.99 4.63 -28.14
N LYS A 54 -16.02 5.09 -27.33
CA LYS A 54 -15.72 6.52 -27.16
C LYS A 54 -14.62 7.04 -28.08
N PHE A 55 -13.63 6.21 -28.40
CA PHE A 55 -12.42 6.63 -29.10
C PHE A 55 -12.14 5.82 -30.37
N GLY A 56 -12.85 4.70 -30.58
CA GLY A 56 -12.73 3.84 -31.75
C GLY A 56 -11.71 2.71 -31.60
N ASP A 57 -11.81 1.74 -32.51
CA ASP A 57 -11.15 0.42 -32.45
C ASP A 57 -9.62 0.48 -32.34
N ASN A 58 -8.99 1.52 -32.89
CA ASN A 58 -7.54 1.65 -32.88
C ASN A 58 -6.98 1.74 -31.44
N PHE A 59 -7.66 2.47 -30.55
CA PHE A 59 -7.26 2.58 -29.15
C PHE A 59 -7.62 1.32 -28.36
N ALA A 60 -8.72 0.65 -28.72
CA ALA A 60 -9.11 -0.62 -28.11
C ALA A 60 -8.06 -1.73 -28.37
N LYS A 61 -7.49 -1.77 -29.58
CA LYS A 61 -6.39 -2.70 -29.92
C LYS A 61 -5.12 -2.43 -29.13
N GLU A 62 -4.81 -1.17 -28.82
CA GLU A 62 -3.68 -0.83 -27.95
C GLU A 62 -3.91 -1.36 -26.53
N LEU A 63 -5.14 -1.24 -26.01
CA LEU A 63 -5.51 -1.77 -24.70
C LEU A 63 -5.39 -3.31 -24.62
N GLN A 64 -5.78 -4.01 -25.67
CA GLN A 64 -5.61 -5.47 -25.79
C GLN A 64 -4.15 -5.92 -25.78
N SER A 65 -3.20 -5.03 -26.08
CA SER A 65 -1.77 -5.35 -26.04
C SER A 65 -1.19 -5.41 -24.63
N ILE A 66 -1.92 -4.93 -23.62
CA ILE A 66 -1.49 -4.99 -22.22
C ILE A 66 -1.65 -6.42 -21.71
N PRO A 67 -0.61 -7.02 -21.09
CA PRO A 67 -0.64 -8.43 -20.70
C PRO A 67 -1.45 -8.65 -19.42
N LEU A 68 -2.78 -8.60 -19.53
CA LEU A 68 -3.74 -8.70 -18.42
C LEU A 68 -4.43 -10.07 -18.30
N SER A 69 -3.79 -11.13 -18.81
CA SER A 69 -4.37 -12.48 -18.66
C SER A 69 -4.44 -12.90 -17.19
N ASN A 70 -5.39 -13.77 -16.84
CA ASN A 70 -5.54 -14.25 -15.46
C ASN A 70 -4.23 -14.89 -14.94
N ASP A 71 -3.53 -15.65 -15.78
CA ASP A 71 -2.23 -16.24 -15.46
C ASP A 71 -1.15 -15.19 -15.27
N THR A 72 -1.13 -14.15 -16.12
CA THR A 72 -0.17 -13.05 -15.99
C THR A 72 -0.38 -12.26 -14.72
N VAL A 73 -1.63 -11.91 -14.42
CA VAL A 73 -1.99 -11.16 -13.21
C VAL A 73 -1.63 -11.97 -11.97
N SER A 74 -1.93 -13.28 -11.96
CA SER A 74 -1.58 -14.15 -10.83
C SER A 74 -0.07 -14.14 -10.56
N ARG A 75 0.78 -14.32 -11.60
CA ARG A 75 2.24 -14.24 -11.44
C ARG A 75 2.70 -12.87 -10.95
N GLN A 76 2.13 -11.79 -11.45
CA GLN A 76 2.47 -10.44 -10.99
C GLN A 76 2.07 -10.21 -9.53
N ILE A 77 1.01 -10.86 -9.06
CA ILE A 77 0.60 -10.82 -7.66
C ILE A 77 1.62 -11.55 -6.80
N ASP A 78 2.11 -12.72 -7.25
CA ASP A 78 3.19 -13.45 -6.59
C ASP A 78 4.47 -12.60 -6.52
N ASP A 79 4.86 -11.96 -7.63
CA ASP A 79 6.02 -11.07 -7.68
C ASP A 79 5.87 -9.89 -6.70
N ILE A 80 4.67 -9.29 -6.61
CA ILE A 80 4.37 -8.20 -5.67
C ILE A 80 4.44 -8.71 -4.23
N ALA A 81 3.93 -9.91 -3.95
CA ALA A 81 3.97 -10.51 -2.63
C ALA A 81 5.42 -10.75 -2.18
N GLU A 82 6.24 -11.34 -3.06
CA GLU A 82 7.66 -11.56 -2.81
C GLU A 82 8.40 -10.24 -2.56
N ASP A 83 8.17 -9.22 -3.37
CA ASP A 83 8.79 -7.89 -3.18
C ASP A 83 8.42 -7.28 -1.82
N VAL A 84 7.14 -7.35 -1.42
CA VAL A 84 6.68 -6.86 -0.11
C VAL A 84 7.33 -7.65 1.04
N GLU A 85 7.47 -8.96 0.91
CA GLU A 85 8.18 -9.80 1.89
C GLU A 85 9.65 -9.42 2.01
N GLN A 86 10.35 -9.24 0.87
CA GLN A 86 11.75 -8.84 0.87
C GLN A 86 11.95 -7.45 1.49
N GLN A 87 11.05 -6.50 1.22
CA GLN A 87 11.06 -5.19 1.87
C GLN A 87 10.90 -5.30 3.38
N LEU A 88 10.00 -6.17 3.86
CA LEU A 88 9.81 -6.42 5.29
C LEU A 88 11.07 -7.03 5.91
N PHE A 89 11.62 -8.10 5.33
CA PHE A 89 12.85 -8.73 5.84
C PHE A 89 14.04 -7.77 5.81
N GLY A 90 14.15 -6.93 4.79
CA GLY A 90 15.14 -5.86 4.72
C GLY A 90 15.03 -4.90 5.90
N LYS A 91 13.81 -4.53 6.32
CA LYS A 91 13.57 -3.66 7.48
C LYS A 91 13.84 -4.35 8.82
N LEU A 92 13.67 -5.66 8.91
CA LEU A 92 13.76 -6.43 10.16
C LEU A 92 15.17 -6.92 10.48
N ARG A 93 16.07 -7.04 9.48
CA ARG A 93 17.37 -7.72 9.59
C ARG A 93 18.18 -7.36 10.85
N ASP A 94 18.20 -6.09 11.22
CA ASP A 94 19.01 -5.56 12.33
C ASP A 94 18.16 -4.93 13.45
N LYS A 95 16.89 -5.33 13.57
CA LYS A 95 15.95 -4.71 14.50
C LYS A 95 15.34 -5.72 15.45
N LEU A 96 15.09 -5.27 16.69
CA LEU A 96 14.20 -5.99 17.59
C LEU A 96 12.76 -5.85 17.09
N PHE A 97 12.05 -6.97 17.06
CA PHE A 97 10.65 -7.01 16.70
C PHE A 97 9.90 -8.00 17.58
N SER A 98 8.59 -7.85 17.63
CA SER A 98 7.68 -8.80 18.27
C SER A 98 6.70 -9.33 17.23
N ILE A 99 6.30 -10.58 17.39
CA ILE A 99 5.29 -11.21 16.55
C ILE A 99 4.07 -11.51 17.43
N GLN A 100 2.89 -11.18 16.93
CA GLN A 100 1.62 -11.59 17.52
C GLN A 100 0.87 -12.44 16.51
N LEU A 101 0.50 -13.67 16.89
CA LEU A 101 -0.34 -14.55 16.09
C LEU A 101 -1.80 -14.38 16.51
N ASP A 102 -2.70 -14.32 15.54
CA ASP A 102 -4.15 -14.31 15.72
C ASP A 102 -4.75 -15.44 14.89
N GLU A 103 -5.62 -16.24 15.48
CA GLU A 103 -6.32 -17.34 14.80
C GLU A 103 -7.79 -16.94 14.62
N ALA A 104 -8.29 -17.03 13.40
CA ALA A 104 -9.68 -16.77 13.07
C ALA A 104 -10.25 -17.93 12.26
N THR A 105 -11.37 -18.48 12.70
CA THR A 105 -12.11 -19.49 11.93
C THR A 105 -13.16 -18.80 11.06
N ASP A 106 -13.21 -19.14 9.78
CA ASP A 106 -14.26 -18.63 8.89
C ASP A 106 -15.56 -19.44 8.97
N SER A 107 -16.57 -19.03 8.20
CA SER A 107 -17.87 -19.70 8.15
C SER A 107 -17.81 -21.13 7.59
N ASN A 108 -16.74 -21.49 6.89
CA ASN A 108 -16.51 -22.83 6.34
C ASN A 108 -15.75 -23.73 7.31
N LYS A 109 -15.43 -23.24 8.52
CA LYS A 109 -14.60 -23.91 9.54
C LYS A 109 -13.13 -24.01 9.16
N ASP A 110 -12.68 -23.21 8.21
CA ASP A 110 -11.27 -23.10 7.88
C ASP A 110 -10.60 -22.15 8.88
N ALA A 111 -9.50 -22.60 9.49
CA ALA A 111 -8.73 -21.79 10.42
C ALA A 111 -7.69 -20.95 9.64
N HIS A 112 -7.74 -19.65 9.84
CA HIS A 112 -6.83 -18.67 9.25
C HIS A 112 -5.92 -18.10 10.35
N PHE A 113 -4.60 -18.16 10.13
CA PHE A 113 -3.62 -17.54 11.01
C PHE A 113 -3.14 -16.22 10.42
N ILE A 114 -3.17 -15.16 11.23
CA ILE A 114 -2.62 -13.85 10.90
C ILE A 114 -1.46 -13.56 11.83
N ALA A 115 -0.28 -13.30 11.27
CA ALA A 115 0.89 -12.86 12.01
C ALA A 115 1.07 -11.34 11.88
N TYR A 116 1.04 -10.65 13.01
CA TYR A 116 1.36 -9.22 13.10
C TYR A 116 2.79 -9.06 13.58
N VAL A 117 3.66 -8.53 12.73
CA VAL A 117 5.02 -8.17 13.09
C VAL A 117 5.06 -6.70 13.50
N ARG A 118 5.56 -6.42 14.71
CA ARG A 118 5.75 -5.06 15.23
C ARG A 118 7.24 -4.80 15.42
N PHE A 119 7.75 -3.79 14.76
CA PHE A 119 9.15 -3.39 14.83
C PHE A 119 9.25 -1.86 14.87
N TRP A 120 10.42 -1.37 15.28
CA TRP A 120 10.70 0.06 15.29
C TRP A 120 11.15 0.54 13.90
N ASP A 121 10.51 1.59 13.38
CA ASP A 121 10.94 2.26 12.15
C ASP A 121 11.30 3.71 12.46
N ALA A 122 12.50 4.14 12.06
CA ALA A 122 13.02 5.48 12.34
C ALA A 122 12.14 6.56 11.68
N SER A 123 11.45 6.22 10.58
CA SER A 123 10.46 7.10 9.96
C SER A 123 9.30 7.51 10.89
N TYR A 124 9.12 6.82 12.03
CA TYR A 124 8.10 7.11 13.04
C TYR A 124 8.69 7.73 14.32
N GLU A 125 9.94 8.19 14.29
CA GLU A 125 10.62 8.73 15.48
C GLU A 125 9.98 10.02 16.02
N TRP A 126 9.37 10.82 15.15
CA TRP A 126 8.53 11.97 15.51
C TRP A 126 7.34 11.62 16.39
N MET A 127 6.89 10.36 16.43
CA MET A 127 5.82 9.94 17.36
C MET A 127 6.32 9.74 18.77
N ARG A 128 7.60 9.39 18.90
CA ARG A 128 8.28 9.23 20.18
C ARG A 128 8.67 10.59 20.73
N ASP A 129 9.22 11.44 19.89
CA ASP A 129 9.56 12.81 20.26
C ASP A 129 9.28 13.75 19.07
N PRO A 130 8.07 14.35 19.03
CA PRO A 130 7.69 15.26 17.94
C PRO A 130 8.48 16.57 18.00
N PHE A 131 9.11 16.91 19.14
CA PHE A 131 9.83 18.17 19.30
C PHE A 131 11.30 18.08 18.90
N GLN A 132 11.81 16.87 18.64
CA GLN A 132 13.19 16.65 18.21
C GLN A 132 13.30 16.04 16.82
N ASN A 133 12.19 15.59 16.23
CA ASN A 133 12.19 14.89 14.95
C ASN A 133 11.08 15.41 14.04
N THR A 134 11.40 15.53 12.76
CA THR A 134 10.45 15.94 11.73
C THR A 134 9.97 14.70 10.95
N PRO A 135 8.66 14.52 10.72
CA PRO A 135 8.15 13.41 9.93
C PRO A 135 8.58 13.57 8.47
N GLU A 136 8.94 12.47 7.81
CA GLU A 136 9.17 12.46 6.36
C GLU A 136 7.85 12.19 5.62
N GLY A 137 7.69 12.79 4.43
CA GLY A 137 6.57 12.49 3.53
C GLY A 137 5.22 13.07 3.94
N LEU A 138 5.23 14.22 4.61
CA LEU A 138 4.01 15.00 4.87
C LEU A 138 3.57 15.77 3.62
N SER A 139 2.28 16.04 3.51
CA SER A 139 1.77 17.08 2.62
C SER A 139 2.03 18.46 3.21
N THR A 140 2.01 19.52 2.38
CA THR A 140 2.26 20.91 2.83
C THR A 140 1.36 21.33 3.99
N THR A 141 0.09 20.92 3.99
CA THR A 141 -0.85 21.19 5.09
C THR A 141 -0.49 20.44 6.37
N GLU A 142 -0.07 19.18 6.27
CA GLU A 142 0.38 18.41 7.44
C GLU A 142 1.68 18.98 8.03
N GLU A 143 2.58 19.49 7.19
CA GLU A 143 3.82 20.16 7.63
C GLU A 143 3.52 21.41 8.43
N GLU A 144 2.63 22.28 7.94
CA GLU A 144 2.19 23.48 8.67
C GLU A 144 1.56 23.11 10.01
N ASN A 145 0.62 22.15 10.01
CA ASN A 145 0.00 21.62 11.23
C ASN A 145 1.04 21.09 12.23
N PHE A 146 2.10 20.41 11.74
CA PHE A 146 3.17 19.90 12.58
C PHE A 146 4.09 21.00 13.12
N ILE A 147 4.35 22.05 12.33
CA ILE A 147 5.11 23.22 12.78
C ILE A 147 4.38 23.94 13.91
N ASP A 148 3.08 24.18 13.75
CA ASP A 148 2.26 24.82 14.79
C ASP A 148 2.21 23.97 16.06
N PHE A 149 2.05 22.65 15.90
CA PHE A 149 2.06 21.70 17.00
C PHE A 149 3.37 21.73 17.80
N THR A 150 4.51 21.66 17.11
CA THR A 150 5.84 21.60 17.74
C THR A 150 6.32 22.93 18.30
N SER A 151 5.79 24.05 17.78
CA SER A 151 6.06 25.40 18.26
C SER A 151 5.30 25.75 19.54
N SER A 152 4.27 24.98 19.89
CA SER A 152 3.45 25.22 21.08
C SER A 152 4.18 24.82 22.37
N GLY A 153 4.52 25.81 23.19
CA GLY A 153 5.11 25.60 24.51
C GLY A 153 4.21 24.84 25.49
N GLU A 154 2.89 24.99 25.35
CA GLU A 154 1.91 24.28 26.19
C GLU A 154 1.90 22.78 25.86
N ILE A 155 1.85 22.42 24.57
CA ILE A 155 1.88 21.02 24.14
C ILE A 155 3.21 20.38 24.54
N LYS A 156 4.33 21.10 24.39
CA LYS A 156 5.65 20.65 24.84
C LYS A 156 5.70 20.39 26.35
N ARG A 157 5.08 21.26 27.15
CA ARG A 157 5.00 21.07 28.60
C ARG A 157 4.15 19.86 28.98
N GLN A 158 3.04 19.64 28.29
CA GLN A 158 2.18 18.47 28.53
C GLN A 158 2.87 17.15 28.16
N PHE A 159 3.68 17.15 27.09
CA PHE A 159 4.45 15.99 26.65
C PHE A 159 5.40 15.47 27.75
N CYS A 160 6.14 16.35 28.43
CA CYS A 160 7.11 15.96 29.48
C CYS A 160 6.48 15.25 30.68
N ASN A 161 5.17 15.40 30.91
CA ASN A 161 4.48 14.90 32.09
C ASN A 161 3.63 13.64 31.83
N LYS A 162 3.64 13.11 30.60
CA LYS A 162 2.74 12.02 30.16
C LYS A 162 3.51 10.91 29.45
N THR A 163 2.93 9.71 29.39
CA THR A 163 3.40 8.68 28.46
C THR A 163 3.04 9.05 27.03
N HIS A 164 3.78 8.55 26.02
CA HIS A 164 3.47 8.86 24.61
C HIS A 164 2.02 8.53 24.24
N PHE A 165 1.48 7.41 24.73
CA PHE A 165 0.11 7.03 24.45
C PHE A 165 -0.91 8.01 25.07
N GLN A 166 -0.72 8.38 26.34
CA GLN A 166 -1.60 9.36 27.01
C GLN A 166 -1.49 10.74 26.38
N PHE A 167 -0.28 11.15 26.01
CA PHE A 167 -0.05 12.40 25.29
C PHE A 167 -0.88 12.44 24.01
N TRP A 168 -0.72 11.46 23.11
CA TRP A 168 -1.47 11.42 21.85
C TRP A 168 -2.99 11.27 22.06
N ALA A 169 -3.45 10.63 23.14
CA ALA A 169 -4.88 10.55 23.47
C ALA A 169 -5.49 11.91 23.84
N GLU A 170 -4.71 12.76 24.48
CA GLU A 170 -5.14 14.06 25.03
C GLU A 170 -4.79 15.26 24.15
N VAL A 171 -4.07 15.05 23.03
CA VAL A 171 -3.87 16.07 21.99
C VAL A 171 -5.24 16.59 21.54
N ASP A 172 -5.34 17.91 21.45
CA ASP A 172 -6.53 18.64 21.04
C ASP A 172 -7.01 18.19 19.64
N ASP A 173 -8.32 18.28 19.40
CA ASP A 173 -8.93 17.92 18.12
C ASP A 173 -8.52 18.87 16.99
N GLU A 174 -8.00 20.05 17.31
CA GLU A 174 -7.30 20.94 16.36
C GLU A 174 -6.16 20.22 15.63
N PHE A 175 -5.51 19.24 16.27
CA PHE A 175 -4.47 18.38 15.69
C PHE A 175 -4.95 16.95 15.43
N SER A 176 -6.26 16.77 15.18
CA SER A 176 -6.89 15.46 14.97
C SER A 176 -6.25 14.63 13.86
N GLU A 177 -5.66 15.26 12.83
CA GLU A 177 -4.93 14.58 11.76
C GLU A 177 -3.66 13.90 12.29
N LEU A 178 -2.83 14.63 13.04
CA LEU A 178 -1.60 14.12 13.65
C LEU A 178 -1.93 13.03 14.68
N LYS A 179 -2.95 13.25 15.50
CA LYS A 179 -3.48 12.28 16.46
C LYS A 179 -3.92 10.99 15.78
N THR A 180 -4.68 11.10 14.69
CA THR A 180 -5.12 9.94 13.90
C THR A 180 -3.93 9.19 13.30
N LYS A 181 -2.92 9.90 12.80
CA LYS A 181 -1.70 9.30 12.24
C LYS A 181 -0.91 8.57 13.32
N ALA A 182 -0.72 9.19 14.49
CA ALA A 182 -0.11 8.57 15.67
C ALA A 182 -0.83 7.30 16.10
N PHE A 183 -2.16 7.34 16.25
CA PHE A 183 -2.93 6.16 16.65
C PHE A 183 -2.95 5.06 15.60
N ARG A 184 -2.94 5.36 14.30
CA ARG A 184 -2.84 4.34 13.25
C ARG A 184 -1.53 3.54 13.33
N ILE A 185 -0.46 4.17 13.78
CA ILE A 185 0.86 3.54 13.94
C ILE A 185 0.97 2.85 15.30
N LEU A 186 0.44 3.45 16.36
CA LEU A 186 0.45 2.88 17.72
C LEU A 186 -0.55 1.72 17.92
N LEU A 187 -1.66 1.71 17.18
CA LEU A 187 -2.73 0.73 17.31
C LEU A 187 -3.07 0.08 15.95
N PRO A 188 -2.38 -1.02 15.56
CA PRO A 188 -2.64 -1.72 14.30
C PRO A 188 -4.10 -2.20 14.16
N ARG A 189 -4.79 -2.43 15.28
CA ARG A 189 -6.16 -2.96 15.34
C ARG A 189 -7.24 -2.04 14.75
N PHE A 190 -6.94 -0.77 14.45
CA PHE A 190 -7.90 0.18 13.88
C PHE A 190 -7.89 0.27 12.35
N GLN A 191 -7.01 -0.47 11.65
CA GLN A 191 -7.15 -0.63 10.21
C GLN A 191 -8.28 -1.63 9.94
N HIS A 192 -9.32 -1.19 9.21
CA HIS A 192 -10.56 -1.92 8.95
C HIS A 192 -10.38 -3.44 8.82
N ARG A 193 -11.01 -4.19 9.74
CA ARG A 193 -11.26 -5.62 9.57
C ARG A 193 -12.07 -5.83 8.31
N THR A 194 -11.41 -6.27 7.26
CA THR A 194 -12.05 -7.03 6.19
C THR A 194 -11.15 -8.22 5.97
N PHE A 195 -11.60 -9.38 6.47
CA PHE A 195 -10.98 -10.66 6.18
C PHE A 195 -10.92 -10.84 4.67
N VAL A 196 -9.74 -11.22 4.18
CA VAL A 196 -9.58 -11.72 2.82
C VAL A 196 -8.93 -13.06 2.96
N LYS A 197 -9.62 -14.03 2.39
CA LYS A 197 -9.14 -15.38 2.18
C LYS A 197 -7.69 -15.37 1.68
N PRO A 198 -6.75 -16.02 2.36
CA PRO A 198 -5.49 -16.43 1.75
C PRO A 198 -5.74 -17.69 0.91
N ASP A 199 -6.61 -17.60 -0.11
CA ASP A 199 -6.74 -18.65 -1.14
C ASP A 199 -5.82 -18.33 -2.34
N PHE A 200 -4.61 -17.83 -2.06
CA PHE A 200 -3.62 -17.50 -3.10
C PHE A 200 -2.50 -18.53 -3.24
N PHE A 201 -2.51 -19.62 -2.48
CA PHE A 201 -1.63 -20.75 -2.72
C PHE A 201 -2.47 -21.98 -3.03
N GLY A 202 -2.56 -22.30 -4.33
CA GLY A 202 -3.43 -23.34 -4.87
C GLY A 202 -3.02 -24.77 -4.53
N GLY A 203 -4.00 -25.65 -4.67
CA GLY A 203 -3.92 -27.12 -4.60
C GLY A 203 -5.33 -27.71 -4.67
#